data_AF-A0A4Z1EEJ4-F1
#
_entry.id   AF-A0A4Z1EEJ4-F1
#
_cell.length_a   1.000
_cell.length_b   1.000
_cell.length_c   1.000
_cell.angle_alpha   90.00
_cell.angle_beta   90.00
_cell.angle_gamma   90.00
#
_symmetry.space_group_name_H-M   'P 1'
#
loop_
_entity.id
_entity.type
_entity.pdbx_description
1 polymer ?
#
loop_
_entity_poly.entity_id
_entity_poly.type
_entity_poly.pdbx_seq_one_letter_code
_entity_poly.pdbx_strand_id
1 'polypeptide(L)'
;MTTTNKIRDILEVIEDKENRLVFEKNVSIPLKASDLPVRCNVYRPIAPEGAKFPVLVTYGPYGKDIPYDNFFSKSFSEVNPEHKSKYSAWETPDPVFWTSKGYVVVRADERGLGQSPGLLDTMSRGTSECFFDVVEWASEQPWSSGKVGLLGISYYAGSQWRVAARRPKGLAAIIPWEGMTDYYRDRCRHGGILSDEFIRFWWNRQVITNQYGRPGRAAAKWGENTIEGDLDEETLLKNRNDQTIDNVNNRFLDDEYYKSKDFNLEDIEVPVLSVANWGGILLHLRGNVNGYMWAGSKLKYLRFITGRHDLPFYYKKEVEIQKSFLDAFLKDDDKIGWSIPGKVSPVSLILRKGDVGYNNAEAETKYERREETEWPLAGTQYTKFYLTPGKTLSRDPPASSAEKVSYDALGSLKNPKLVQFTSAPFEQETEITGHVTAHLNVSLSPSPSATAPEKDIDIFLTLRHISPSGEEIFYTGTAGDPVPLTKGWLRVSLRKIAENHPRNLPYQPYREYRSIDVQEVNPETSYAVDVEVWPTNVVVEKGGKIVLEVSSGDTQGSGIFTHGNEKDRSVEKFAGKNNIHFGDGQENFVTLPIVPSRS
;
A
#
# COMPACT_ATOMS: atom_id res chain seq x y z
N MET A 1 7.70 -20.84 23.51
CA MET A 1 6.30 -21.26 23.37
C MET A 1 5.42 -20.15 23.92
N THR A 2 4.37 -19.75 23.22
CA THR A 2 3.43 -18.72 23.67
C THR A 2 2.63 -19.24 24.87
N THR A 3 2.59 -18.49 25.98
CA THR A 3 1.74 -18.81 27.12
C THR A 3 0.30 -18.35 26.81
N THR A 4 -0.69 -19.22 26.95
CA THR A 4 -2.10 -18.91 26.66
C THR A 4 -3.02 -19.53 27.70
N ASN A 5 -4.23 -18.98 27.81
CA ASN A 5 -5.34 -19.60 28.54
C ASN A 5 -5.74 -20.93 27.90
N LYS A 6 -6.44 -21.78 28.67
CA LYS A 6 -6.91 -23.09 28.20
C LYS A 6 -7.90 -22.91 27.04
N ILE A 7 -7.53 -23.44 25.87
CA ILE A 7 -8.33 -23.34 24.65
C ILE A 7 -9.65 -24.11 24.80
N ARG A 8 -10.75 -23.50 24.34
CA ARG A 8 -12.11 -24.05 24.44
C ARG A 8 -12.76 -24.22 23.08
N ASP A 9 -13.59 -25.23 22.89
CA ASP A 9 -14.54 -25.18 21.78
C ASP A 9 -15.63 -24.15 22.11
N ILE A 10 -15.79 -23.16 21.24
CA ILE A 10 -16.63 -21.97 21.44
C ILE A 10 -17.45 -21.66 20.19
N LEU A 11 -17.64 -22.67 19.33
CA LEU A 11 -18.49 -22.59 18.15
C LEU A 11 -19.93 -22.24 18.54
N GLU A 12 -20.47 -21.22 17.90
CA GLU A 12 -21.89 -20.89 17.93
C GLU A 12 -22.45 -20.90 16.50
N VAL A 13 -23.60 -21.55 16.29
CA VAL A 13 -24.26 -21.62 14.98
C VAL A 13 -25.59 -20.89 15.06
N ILE A 14 -25.76 -19.86 14.24
CA ILE A 14 -26.92 -18.98 14.22
C ILE A 14 -27.52 -19.00 12.82
N GLU A 15 -28.79 -19.38 12.69
CA GLU A 15 -29.55 -19.22 11.45
C GLU A 15 -30.19 -17.82 11.43
N ASP A 16 -29.67 -16.92 10.61
CA ASP A 16 -30.18 -15.56 10.44
C ASP A 16 -31.14 -15.50 9.24
N LYS A 17 -32.42 -15.77 9.51
CA LYS A 17 -33.49 -15.76 8.50
C LYS A 17 -33.72 -14.39 7.88
N GLU A 18 -33.46 -13.31 8.62
CA GLU A 18 -33.61 -11.93 8.14
C GLU A 18 -32.60 -11.65 7.02
N ASN A 19 -31.33 -12.01 7.24
CA ASN A 19 -30.26 -11.82 6.26
C ASN A 19 -30.07 -13.02 5.32
N ARG A 20 -30.86 -14.08 5.47
CA ARG A 20 -30.86 -15.31 4.66
C ARG A 20 -29.51 -16.05 4.64
N LEU A 21 -28.84 -16.09 5.80
CA LEU A 21 -27.55 -16.77 5.96
C LEU A 21 -27.49 -17.60 7.24
N VAL A 22 -26.59 -18.56 7.27
CA VAL A 22 -26.12 -19.20 8.50
C VAL A 22 -24.79 -18.57 8.89
N PHE A 23 -24.69 -18.15 10.15
CA PHE A 23 -23.50 -17.58 10.76
C PHE A 23 -22.93 -18.57 11.78
N GLU A 24 -21.74 -19.11 11.49
CA GLU A 24 -20.96 -19.94 12.40
C GLU A 24 -19.85 -19.07 13.00
N LYS A 25 -19.94 -18.77 14.29
CA LYS A 25 -19.05 -17.87 15.00
C LYS A 25 -17.98 -18.66 15.76
N ASN A 26 -16.75 -18.15 15.77
CA ASN A 26 -15.60 -18.69 16.51
C ASN A 26 -15.19 -20.14 16.15
N VAL A 27 -15.41 -20.54 14.89
CA VAL A 27 -14.93 -21.81 14.37
C VAL A 27 -13.41 -21.92 14.60
N SER A 28 -12.96 -23.07 15.13
CA SER A 28 -11.54 -23.38 15.30
C SER A 28 -10.98 -24.01 14.03
N ILE A 29 -10.03 -23.32 13.40
CA ILE A 29 -9.23 -23.86 12.32
C ILE A 29 -7.98 -24.50 12.93
N PRO A 30 -7.78 -25.83 12.81
CA PRO A 30 -6.54 -26.47 13.21
C PRO A 30 -5.41 -26.03 12.28
N LEU A 31 -4.23 -25.81 12.84
CA LEU A 31 -3.03 -25.41 12.11
C LEU A 31 -2.05 -26.57 12.04
N LYS A 32 -1.26 -26.67 10.98
CA LYS A 32 -0.29 -27.76 10.81
C LYS A 32 0.96 -27.56 11.67
N ALA A 33 1.37 -26.29 11.84
CA ALA A 33 2.61 -25.92 12.51
C ALA A 33 2.39 -25.45 13.97
N SER A 34 1.18 -25.53 14.50
CA SER A 34 0.85 -25.08 15.85
C SER A 34 -0.31 -25.86 16.47
N ASP A 35 -0.20 -26.17 17.76
CA ASP A 35 -1.30 -26.73 18.56
C ASP A 35 -2.39 -25.69 18.90
N LEU A 36 -2.16 -24.41 18.56
CA LEU A 36 -3.11 -23.32 18.78
C LEU A 36 -3.95 -23.10 17.52
N PRO A 37 -5.27 -22.94 17.63
CA PRO A 37 -6.13 -22.71 16.47
C PRO A 37 -6.09 -21.25 16.01
N VAL A 38 -6.46 -21.02 14.75
CA VAL A 38 -7.00 -19.73 14.31
C VAL A 38 -8.52 -19.74 14.49
N ARG A 39 -9.09 -18.63 14.97
CA ARG A 39 -10.53 -18.44 15.07
C ARG A 39 -11.08 -17.68 13.87
N CYS A 40 -12.15 -18.20 13.30
CA CYS A 40 -12.86 -17.53 12.23
C CYS A 40 -14.37 -17.48 12.45
N ASN A 41 -14.99 -16.63 11.66
CA ASN A 41 -16.43 -16.55 11.45
C ASN A 41 -16.72 -17.03 10.03
N VAL A 42 -17.72 -17.89 9.87
CA VAL A 42 -18.19 -18.38 8.56
C VAL A 42 -19.62 -17.90 8.34
N TYR A 43 -19.84 -17.22 7.22
CA TYR A 43 -21.15 -16.76 6.77
C TYR A 43 -21.49 -17.48 5.48
N ARG A 44 -22.51 -18.34 5.50
CA ARG A 44 -22.89 -19.13 4.33
C ARG A 44 -24.36 -18.99 3.97
N PRO A 45 -24.74 -19.13 2.69
CA PRO A 45 -26.14 -19.07 2.29
C PRO A 45 -26.97 -20.15 3.01
N ILE A 46 -28.23 -19.83 3.34
CA ILE A 46 -29.22 -20.87 3.67
C ILE A 46 -29.55 -21.60 2.36
N ALA A 47 -29.19 -22.88 2.29
CA ALA A 47 -29.32 -23.69 1.08
C ALA A 47 -29.62 -25.15 1.45
N PRO A 48 -30.12 -25.96 0.50
CA PRO A 48 -30.31 -27.40 0.70
C PRO A 48 -29.02 -28.09 1.14
N GLU A 49 -29.17 -29.21 1.86
CA GLU A 49 -28.04 -30.03 2.28
C GLU A 49 -27.19 -30.48 1.07
N GLY A 50 -25.87 -30.42 1.23
CA GLY A 50 -24.91 -30.76 0.17
C GLY A 50 -24.67 -29.64 -0.86
N ALA A 51 -25.36 -28.50 -0.77
CA ALA A 51 -25.03 -27.34 -1.60
C ALA A 51 -23.60 -26.85 -1.32
N LYS A 52 -22.84 -26.58 -2.39
CA LYS A 52 -21.45 -26.13 -2.34
C LYS A 52 -21.30 -24.77 -3.00
N PHE A 53 -20.45 -23.94 -2.42
CA PHE A 53 -20.25 -22.56 -2.87
C PHE A 53 -18.76 -22.22 -2.94
N PRO A 54 -18.37 -21.28 -3.82
CA PRO A 54 -17.06 -20.64 -3.71
C PRO A 54 -16.91 -19.86 -2.42
N VAL A 55 -15.66 -19.69 -1.96
CA VAL A 55 -15.35 -19.12 -0.65
C VAL A 55 -14.52 -17.85 -0.80
N LEU A 56 -14.92 -16.78 -0.13
CA LEU A 56 -14.10 -15.58 0.05
C LEU A 56 -13.49 -15.60 1.44
N VAL A 57 -12.16 -15.44 1.53
CA VAL A 57 -11.44 -15.49 2.80
C VAL A 57 -10.74 -14.16 3.09
N THR A 58 -10.88 -13.67 4.33
CA THR A 58 -10.04 -12.61 4.89
C THR A 58 -9.37 -13.09 6.18
N TYR A 59 -8.12 -12.68 6.36
CA TYR A 59 -7.29 -13.01 7.52
C TYR A 59 -6.45 -11.79 7.90
N GLY A 60 -6.60 -11.28 9.12
CA GLY A 60 -5.92 -10.04 9.52
C GLY A 60 -6.24 -9.57 10.94
N PRO A 61 -5.75 -8.38 11.33
CA PRO A 61 -5.62 -8.01 12.73
C PRO A 61 -6.76 -7.16 13.28
N TYR A 62 -7.69 -6.69 12.45
CA TYR A 62 -8.66 -5.66 12.82
C TYR A 62 -9.88 -6.16 13.59
N GLY A 63 -9.94 -7.45 13.92
CA GLY A 63 -11.00 -8.04 14.73
C GLY A 63 -12.18 -8.48 13.88
N LYS A 64 -12.35 -9.80 13.75
CA LYS A 64 -13.46 -10.42 13.01
C LYS A 64 -14.84 -10.15 13.61
N ASP A 65 -14.94 -9.57 14.80
CA ASP A 65 -16.21 -9.27 15.48
C ASP A 65 -16.40 -7.77 15.74
N ILE A 66 -15.55 -6.91 15.19
CA ILE A 66 -15.67 -5.46 15.36
C ILE A 66 -16.56 -4.88 14.24
N PRO A 67 -17.74 -4.32 14.55
CA PRO A 67 -18.61 -3.71 13.55
C PRO A 67 -17.90 -2.52 12.89
N TYR A 68 -18.13 -2.32 11.59
CA TYR A 68 -17.56 -1.19 10.84
C TYR A 68 -17.88 0.14 11.55
N ASP A 69 -19.13 0.39 11.94
CA ASP A 69 -19.53 1.64 12.58
C ASP A 69 -18.72 1.95 13.87
N ASN A 70 -18.43 0.92 14.67
CA ASN A 70 -17.57 1.07 15.84
C ASN A 70 -16.12 1.35 15.44
N PHE A 71 -15.64 0.68 14.38
CA PHE A 71 -14.29 0.85 13.90
C PHE A 71 -14.07 2.24 13.31
N PHE A 72 -14.97 2.74 12.44
CA PHE A 72 -14.88 4.06 11.85
C PHE A 72 -16.25 4.59 11.38
N SER A 73 -17.04 5.12 12.31
CA SER A 73 -18.41 5.60 12.08
C SER A 73 -18.56 6.64 10.97
N LYS A 74 -17.64 7.61 10.89
CA LYS A 74 -17.68 8.64 9.84
C LYS A 74 -17.63 8.01 8.46
N SER A 75 -16.67 7.12 8.22
CA SER A 75 -16.56 6.39 6.96
C SER A 75 -17.78 5.50 6.73
N PHE A 76 -18.21 4.75 7.76
CA PHE A 76 -19.37 3.88 7.65
C PHE A 76 -20.61 4.65 7.18
N SER A 77 -20.82 5.88 7.64
CA SER A 77 -21.96 6.71 7.21
C SER A 77 -22.02 6.94 5.69
N GLU A 78 -20.88 6.88 4.99
CA GLU A 78 -20.75 7.10 3.54
C GLU A 78 -20.70 5.80 2.72
N VAL A 79 -20.57 4.63 3.36
CA VAL A 79 -20.55 3.33 2.68
C VAL A 79 -21.87 3.12 1.93
N ASN A 80 -21.77 2.50 0.75
CA ASN A 80 -22.93 2.09 -0.05
C ASN A 80 -23.91 1.26 0.83
N PRO A 81 -25.20 1.64 0.90
CA PRO A 81 -26.20 0.94 1.71
C PRO A 81 -26.29 -0.58 1.48
N GLU A 82 -25.99 -1.07 0.28
CA GLU A 82 -25.98 -2.51 -0.02
C GLU A 82 -24.92 -3.29 0.80
N HIS A 83 -23.94 -2.60 1.40
CA HIS A 83 -22.84 -3.18 2.19
C HIS A 83 -22.87 -2.75 3.67
N LYS A 84 -23.98 -2.18 4.14
CA LYS A 84 -24.19 -1.75 5.53
C LYS A 84 -25.02 -2.77 6.32
N SER A 85 -24.57 -4.02 6.37
CA SER A 85 -25.22 -5.03 7.20
C SER A 85 -24.74 -4.96 8.66
N LYS A 86 -25.43 -5.67 9.56
CA LYS A 86 -24.96 -5.86 10.94
C LYS A 86 -23.66 -6.66 11.05
N TYR A 87 -23.20 -7.28 9.95
CA TYR A 87 -21.97 -8.06 9.89
C TYR A 87 -20.83 -7.32 9.17
N SER A 88 -21.07 -6.10 8.66
CA SER A 88 -20.05 -5.27 8.02
C SER A 88 -18.87 -5.03 8.97
N ALA A 89 -17.66 -5.22 8.48
CA ALA A 89 -16.43 -4.89 9.19
C ALA A 89 -15.47 -4.13 8.27
N TRP A 90 -14.61 -3.32 8.91
CA TRP A 90 -13.61 -2.50 8.24
C TRP A 90 -12.80 -3.29 7.21
N GLU A 91 -12.72 -2.79 5.98
CA GLU A 91 -11.88 -3.33 4.89
C GLU A 91 -12.18 -4.77 4.41
N THR A 92 -13.35 -5.32 4.73
CA THR A 92 -13.73 -6.69 4.36
C THR A 92 -15.00 -6.74 3.50
N PRO A 93 -15.18 -7.77 2.66
CA PRO A 93 -16.43 -7.99 1.93
C PRO A 93 -17.61 -8.13 2.91
N ASP A 94 -18.71 -7.42 2.65
CA ASP A 94 -19.93 -7.53 3.46
C ASP A 94 -20.57 -8.93 3.34
N PRO A 95 -20.71 -9.69 4.45
CA PRO A 95 -21.19 -11.06 4.37
C PRO A 95 -22.61 -11.20 3.82
N VAL A 96 -23.52 -10.27 4.11
CA VAL A 96 -24.92 -10.34 3.64
C VAL A 96 -24.97 -10.16 2.12
N PHE A 97 -24.25 -9.17 1.59
CA PHE A 97 -24.13 -8.98 0.16
C PHE A 97 -23.59 -10.23 -0.54
N TRP A 98 -22.42 -10.72 -0.13
CA TRP A 98 -21.72 -11.79 -0.85
C TRP A 98 -22.41 -13.16 -0.72
N THR A 99 -23.01 -13.48 0.43
CA THR A 99 -23.84 -14.68 0.57
C THR A 99 -25.08 -14.63 -0.32
N SER A 100 -25.70 -13.45 -0.50
CA SER A 100 -26.80 -13.28 -1.47
C SER A 100 -26.37 -13.50 -2.93
N LYS A 101 -25.07 -13.44 -3.23
CA LYS A 101 -24.48 -13.74 -4.55
C LYS A 101 -23.98 -15.18 -4.65
N GLY A 102 -24.27 -16.06 -3.68
CA GLY A 102 -23.87 -17.46 -3.70
C GLY A 102 -22.39 -17.68 -3.40
N TYR A 103 -21.82 -16.89 -2.49
CA TYR A 103 -20.50 -17.11 -1.91
C TYR A 103 -20.61 -17.46 -0.43
N VAL A 104 -19.65 -18.21 0.11
CA VAL A 104 -19.38 -18.24 1.54
C VAL A 104 -18.34 -17.18 1.87
N VAL A 105 -18.48 -16.51 3.00
CA VAL A 105 -17.47 -15.57 3.50
C VAL A 105 -16.86 -16.13 4.79
N VAL A 106 -15.54 -16.28 4.82
CA VAL A 106 -14.76 -16.65 6.01
C VAL A 106 -13.94 -15.44 6.43
N ARG A 107 -14.15 -14.97 7.67
CA ARG A 107 -13.40 -13.87 8.26
C ARG A 107 -12.64 -14.37 9.49
N ALA A 108 -11.33 -14.41 9.41
CA ALA A 108 -10.46 -14.97 10.43
C ALA A 108 -9.64 -13.91 11.15
N ASP A 109 -9.55 -14.04 12.47
CA ASP A 109 -8.61 -13.26 13.26
C ASP A 109 -7.20 -13.84 13.06
N GLU A 110 -6.24 -12.96 12.77
CA GLU A 110 -4.84 -13.36 12.72
C GLU A 110 -4.34 -13.91 14.07
N ARG A 111 -3.38 -14.85 14.04
CA ARG A 111 -2.79 -15.43 15.26
C ARG A 111 -2.40 -14.34 16.27
N GLY A 112 -2.70 -14.56 17.56
CA GLY A 112 -2.44 -13.60 18.64
C GLY A 112 -3.40 -12.41 18.72
N LEU A 113 -4.46 -12.36 17.90
CA LEU A 113 -5.45 -11.28 17.84
C LEU A 113 -6.88 -11.80 18.01
N GLY A 114 -7.77 -10.92 18.47
CA GLY A 114 -9.19 -11.20 18.63
C GLY A 114 -9.44 -12.41 19.51
N GLN A 115 -9.99 -13.47 18.93
CA GLN A 115 -10.19 -14.76 19.60
C GLN A 115 -9.11 -15.81 19.23
N SER A 116 -8.18 -15.50 18.33
CA SER A 116 -7.07 -16.38 17.95
C SER A 116 -5.91 -16.25 18.95
N PRO A 117 -5.59 -17.29 19.73
CA PRO A 117 -4.39 -17.31 20.58
C PRO A 117 -3.10 -17.25 19.75
N GLY A 118 -1.97 -16.99 20.39
CA GLY A 118 -0.65 -17.05 19.76
C GLY A 118 0.18 -15.78 19.93
N LEU A 119 1.26 -15.70 19.15
CA LEU A 119 2.17 -14.57 19.11
C LEU A 119 1.65 -13.49 18.14
N LEU A 120 1.36 -12.30 18.65
CA LEU A 120 1.06 -11.10 17.86
C LEU A 120 2.34 -10.64 17.13
N ASP A 121 2.43 -10.92 15.83
CA ASP A 121 3.59 -10.57 15.01
C ASP A 121 3.15 -10.35 13.57
N THR A 122 2.49 -9.22 13.34
CA THR A 122 1.77 -8.93 12.10
C THR A 122 2.71 -8.86 10.89
N MET A 123 2.22 -9.30 9.73
CA MET A 123 2.97 -9.43 8.47
C MET A 123 4.23 -10.31 8.53
N SER A 124 4.36 -11.16 9.57
CA SER A 124 5.47 -12.10 9.70
C SER A 124 5.29 -13.35 8.85
N ARG A 125 6.38 -14.10 8.64
CA ARG A 125 6.32 -15.45 8.09
C ARG A 125 5.27 -16.32 8.78
N GLY A 126 5.22 -16.29 10.11
CA GLY A 126 4.30 -17.12 10.87
C GLY A 126 2.83 -16.77 10.63
N THR A 127 2.50 -15.50 10.38
CA THR A 127 1.13 -15.11 9.99
C THR A 127 0.76 -15.63 8.61
N SER A 128 1.72 -15.63 7.66
CA SER A 128 1.55 -16.21 6.33
C SER A 128 1.41 -17.74 6.37
N GLU A 129 2.10 -18.42 7.30
CA GLU A 129 1.95 -19.87 7.54
C GLU A 129 0.54 -20.21 8.03
N CYS A 130 0.01 -19.46 8.99
CA CYS A 130 -1.36 -19.64 9.45
C CYS A 130 -2.38 -19.33 8.33
N PHE A 131 -2.16 -18.27 7.54
CA PHE A 131 -3.10 -17.93 6.46
C PHE A 131 -3.12 -19.01 5.36
N PHE A 132 -1.99 -19.66 5.06
CA PHE A 132 -1.93 -20.81 4.18
C PHE A 132 -2.88 -21.92 4.65
N ASP A 133 -2.81 -22.30 5.92
CA ASP A 133 -3.67 -23.34 6.50
C ASP A 133 -5.15 -22.92 6.52
N VAL A 134 -5.46 -21.64 6.79
CA VAL A 134 -6.83 -21.10 6.74
C VAL A 134 -7.43 -21.23 5.34
N VAL A 135 -6.66 -20.95 4.29
CA VAL A 135 -7.11 -21.08 2.90
C VAL A 135 -7.39 -22.54 2.55
N GLU A 136 -6.47 -23.44 2.87
CA GLU A 136 -6.67 -24.88 2.59
C GLU A 136 -7.85 -25.44 3.36
N TRP A 137 -7.97 -25.12 4.64
CA TRP A 137 -9.11 -25.52 5.47
C TRP A 137 -10.44 -25.04 4.87
N ALA A 138 -10.52 -23.77 4.43
CA ALA A 138 -11.72 -23.22 3.82
C ALA A 138 -12.08 -23.91 2.49
N SER A 139 -11.09 -24.39 1.73
CA SER A 139 -11.31 -25.14 0.50
C SER A 139 -11.86 -26.55 0.73
N GLU A 140 -11.64 -27.13 1.92
CA GLU A 140 -11.95 -28.53 2.21
C GLU A 140 -13.27 -28.74 2.98
N GLN A 141 -13.96 -27.65 3.33
CA GLN A 141 -15.22 -27.75 4.07
C GLN A 141 -16.35 -28.34 3.23
N PRO A 142 -17.35 -29.04 3.84
CA PRO A 142 -18.44 -29.67 3.10
C PRO A 142 -19.29 -28.71 2.24
N TRP A 143 -19.40 -27.45 2.68
CA TRP A 143 -20.09 -26.36 1.97
C TRP A 143 -19.23 -25.68 0.91
N SER A 144 -17.95 -26.04 0.79
CA SER A 144 -17.01 -25.46 -0.15
C SER A 144 -17.03 -26.18 -1.49
N SER A 145 -16.95 -25.41 -2.57
CA SER A 145 -16.72 -25.91 -3.93
C SER A 145 -15.27 -26.36 -4.16
N GLY A 146 -14.37 -26.10 -3.22
CA GLY A 146 -12.93 -26.28 -3.39
C GLY A 146 -12.20 -25.05 -3.95
N LYS A 147 -12.93 -24.01 -4.37
CA LYS A 147 -12.37 -22.77 -4.92
C LYS A 147 -12.48 -21.61 -3.92
N VAL A 148 -11.33 -21.06 -3.55
CA VAL A 148 -11.17 -19.95 -2.61
C VAL A 148 -10.66 -18.73 -3.35
N GLY A 149 -11.26 -17.57 -3.10
CA GLY A 149 -10.74 -16.26 -3.51
C GLY A 149 -10.40 -15.40 -2.32
N LEU A 150 -9.43 -14.52 -2.49
CA LEU A 150 -9.07 -13.52 -1.49
C LEU A 150 -9.52 -12.15 -1.97
N LEU A 151 -10.21 -11.41 -1.09
CA LEU A 151 -10.74 -10.09 -1.37
C LEU A 151 -10.74 -9.28 -0.08
N GLY A 152 -10.11 -8.11 -0.10
CA GLY A 152 -10.03 -7.20 1.04
C GLY A 152 -9.09 -6.03 0.75
N ILE A 153 -9.11 -5.04 1.63
CA ILE A 153 -8.36 -3.79 1.47
C ILE A 153 -7.10 -3.78 2.37
N SER A 154 -6.10 -2.97 2.05
CA SER A 154 -4.95 -2.64 2.92
C SER A 154 -4.17 -3.85 3.42
N TYR A 155 -4.26 -4.17 4.71
CA TYR A 155 -3.63 -5.33 5.31
C TYR A 155 -4.16 -6.62 4.69
N TYR A 156 -5.47 -6.72 4.51
CA TYR A 156 -6.11 -7.87 3.89
C TYR A 156 -5.77 -8.01 2.41
N ALA A 157 -5.32 -6.94 1.75
CA ALA A 157 -4.77 -6.99 0.40
C ALA A 157 -3.29 -7.39 0.41
N GLY A 158 -2.48 -6.78 1.28
CA GLY A 158 -1.06 -7.08 1.42
C GLY A 158 -0.78 -8.52 1.87
N SER A 159 -1.65 -9.12 2.68
CA SER A 159 -1.55 -10.53 3.08
C SER A 159 -1.87 -11.50 1.94
N GLN A 160 -2.67 -11.11 0.94
CA GLN A 160 -2.98 -11.96 -0.23
C GLN A 160 -1.73 -12.24 -1.05
N TRP A 161 -0.93 -11.21 -1.32
CA TRP A 161 0.33 -11.38 -2.07
C TRP A 161 1.24 -12.42 -1.40
N ARG A 162 1.38 -12.32 -0.07
CA ARG A 162 2.22 -13.22 0.72
C ARG A 162 1.74 -14.66 0.71
N VAL A 163 0.44 -14.88 0.93
CA VAL A 163 -0.09 -16.24 1.00
C VAL A 163 -0.20 -16.87 -0.40
N ALA A 164 -0.51 -16.07 -1.43
CA ALA A 164 -0.62 -16.56 -2.80
C ALA A 164 0.74 -17.04 -3.35
N ALA A 165 1.84 -16.37 -2.97
CA ALA A 165 3.19 -16.80 -3.32
C ALA A 165 3.54 -18.19 -2.73
N ARG A 166 2.78 -18.66 -1.73
CA ARG A 166 2.96 -19.98 -1.13
C ARG A 166 2.09 -21.06 -1.74
N ARG A 167 1.21 -20.70 -2.67
CA ARG A 167 0.39 -21.61 -3.48
C ARG A 167 -0.44 -22.60 -2.63
N PRO A 168 -1.23 -22.14 -1.64
CA PRO A 168 -2.13 -23.02 -0.89
C PRO A 168 -3.12 -23.72 -1.81
N LYS A 169 -3.41 -24.99 -1.51
CA LYS A 169 -4.44 -25.74 -2.24
C LYS A 169 -5.79 -25.03 -2.15
N GLY A 170 -6.51 -25.01 -3.27
CA GLY A 170 -7.85 -24.44 -3.37
C GLY A 170 -7.88 -22.93 -3.62
N LEU A 171 -6.76 -22.20 -3.48
CA LEU A 171 -6.72 -20.80 -3.90
C LEU A 171 -6.85 -20.69 -5.42
N ALA A 172 -7.88 -19.96 -5.85
CA ALA A 172 -8.29 -19.87 -7.25
C ALA A 172 -8.15 -18.45 -7.84
N ALA A 173 -8.18 -17.40 -7.01
CA ALA A 173 -7.95 -16.01 -7.47
C ALA A 173 -7.67 -15.05 -6.28
N ILE A 174 -7.00 -13.93 -6.55
CA ILE A 174 -6.81 -12.85 -5.57
C ILE A 174 -7.20 -11.47 -6.13
N ILE A 175 -7.80 -10.64 -5.28
CA ILE A 175 -8.09 -9.22 -5.54
C ILE A 175 -7.44 -8.39 -4.42
N PRO A 176 -6.13 -8.12 -4.51
CA PRO A 176 -5.44 -7.21 -3.60
C PRO A 176 -5.86 -5.77 -3.90
N TRP A 177 -6.84 -5.26 -3.14
CA TRP A 177 -7.34 -3.90 -3.25
C TRP A 177 -6.53 -2.94 -2.38
N GLU A 178 -5.70 -2.09 -2.98
CA GLU A 178 -4.77 -1.23 -2.24
C GLU A 178 -3.93 -2.00 -1.21
N GLY A 179 -3.04 -2.87 -1.68
CA GLY A 179 -2.20 -3.72 -0.84
C GLY A 179 -0.71 -3.60 -1.16
N MET A 180 0.11 -3.32 -0.16
CA MET A 180 1.57 -3.29 -0.32
C MET A 180 2.14 -4.68 -0.64
N THR A 181 3.23 -4.70 -1.41
CA THR A 181 3.95 -5.95 -1.76
C THR A 181 5.29 -6.04 -1.06
N ASP A 182 5.94 -4.90 -0.81
CA ASP A 182 7.24 -4.80 -0.18
C ASP A 182 7.07 -4.14 1.19
N TYR A 183 7.18 -4.94 2.25
CA TYR A 183 7.02 -4.46 3.62
C TYR A 183 7.97 -3.31 3.97
N TYR A 184 9.19 -3.35 3.43
CA TYR A 184 10.21 -2.34 3.66
C TYR A 184 9.92 -1.10 2.83
N ARG A 185 9.88 -1.23 1.50
CA ARG A 185 9.90 -0.07 0.58
C ARG A 185 8.56 0.62 0.42
N ASP A 186 7.45 -0.09 0.57
CA ASP A 186 6.11 0.47 0.36
C ASP A 186 5.52 1.05 1.65
N ARG A 187 6.05 0.70 2.82
CA ARG A 187 5.41 0.99 4.12
C ARG A 187 6.35 1.55 5.17
N CYS A 188 7.43 0.84 5.48
CA CYS A 188 8.24 1.16 6.66
C CYS A 188 9.34 2.16 6.37
N ARG A 189 9.98 2.06 5.20
CA ARG A 189 11.15 2.84 4.83
C ARG A 189 11.11 3.28 3.37
N HIS A 190 10.54 4.46 3.12
CA HIS A 190 10.55 5.06 1.79
C HIS A 190 11.96 5.57 1.45
N GLY A 191 12.55 5.05 0.37
CA GLY A 191 13.91 5.45 0.00
C GLY A 191 14.99 5.08 1.05
N GLY A 192 14.68 4.21 2.02
CA GLY A 192 15.52 3.90 3.18
C GLY A 192 15.30 4.79 4.42
N ILE A 193 14.41 5.79 4.34
CA ILE A 193 14.07 6.72 5.43
C ILE A 193 12.89 6.17 6.23
N LEU A 194 12.97 6.11 7.55
CA LEU A 194 11.89 5.56 8.39
C LEU A 194 10.61 6.41 8.31
N SER A 195 9.48 5.78 7.96
CA SER A 195 8.12 6.31 8.00
C SER A 195 7.34 5.65 9.15
N ASP A 196 7.40 6.23 10.35
CA ASP A 196 6.93 5.58 11.58
C ASP A 196 5.62 6.12 12.13
N GLU A 197 5.20 7.33 11.76
CA GLU A 197 4.00 7.96 12.34
C GLU A 197 2.71 7.22 11.98
N PHE A 198 2.56 6.77 10.73
CA PHE A 198 1.45 5.90 10.32
C PHE A 198 1.49 4.58 11.07
N ILE A 199 2.67 3.94 11.19
CA ILE A 199 2.83 2.65 11.87
C ILE A 199 2.43 2.79 13.34
N ARG A 200 2.84 3.88 14.00
CA ARG A 200 2.50 4.19 15.38
C ARG A 200 1.00 4.38 15.56
N PHE A 201 0.35 5.14 14.67
CA PHE A 201 -1.11 5.31 14.68
C PHE A 201 -1.83 3.96 14.47
N TRP A 202 -1.49 3.26 13.40
CA TRP A 202 -2.07 1.99 13.00
C TRP A 202 -1.94 0.93 14.10
N TRP A 203 -0.73 0.74 14.62
CA TRP A 203 -0.44 -0.25 15.65
C TRP A 203 -1.23 0.01 16.92
N ASN A 204 -1.13 1.23 17.46
CA ASN A 204 -1.70 1.57 18.75
C ASN A 204 -3.23 1.66 18.74
N ARG A 205 -3.83 2.01 17.60
CA ARG A 205 -5.29 2.11 17.46
C ARG A 205 -5.93 0.80 17.02
N GLN A 206 -5.36 0.13 16.02
CA GLN A 206 -6.06 -0.91 15.25
C GLN A 206 -5.60 -2.32 15.59
N VAL A 207 -4.33 -2.51 15.96
CA VAL A 207 -3.73 -3.84 16.13
C VAL A 207 -3.67 -4.22 17.60
N ILE A 208 -2.92 -3.48 18.41
CA ILE A 208 -2.66 -3.85 19.80
C ILE A 208 -3.93 -3.82 20.66
N THR A 209 -4.92 -3.01 20.28
CA THR A 209 -6.25 -2.95 20.91
C THR A 209 -7.04 -4.25 20.74
N ASN A 210 -6.69 -5.05 19.74
CA ASN A 210 -7.28 -6.34 19.46
C ASN A 210 -6.40 -7.52 19.91
N GLN A 211 -5.31 -7.30 20.66
CA GLN A 211 -4.44 -8.39 21.14
C GLN A 211 -5.26 -9.45 21.92
N TYR A 212 -5.02 -10.73 21.64
CA TYR A 212 -5.66 -11.84 22.34
C TYR A 212 -5.31 -11.81 23.84
N GLY A 213 -6.30 -12.03 24.70
CA GLY A 213 -6.16 -11.96 26.15
C GLY A 213 -6.14 -10.54 26.73
N ARG A 214 -6.29 -9.50 25.90
CA ARG A 214 -6.33 -8.12 26.39
C ARG A 214 -7.66 -7.83 27.14
N PRO A 215 -7.62 -7.31 28.38
CA PRO A 215 -8.82 -6.97 29.12
C PRO A 215 -9.56 -5.76 28.54
N GLY A 216 -10.87 -5.69 28.76
CA GLY A 216 -11.68 -4.48 28.58
C GLY A 216 -12.11 -4.15 27.15
N ARG A 217 -11.91 -5.03 26.16
CA ARG A 217 -12.32 -4.79 24.75
C ARG A 217 -13.82 -4.52 24.62
N ALA A 218 -14.65 -5.31 25.30
CA ALA A 218 -16.11 -5.15 25.26
C ALA A 218 -16.55 -3.80 25.86
N ALA A 219 -15.95 -3.39 26.99
CA ALA A 219 -16.24 -2.11 27.63
C ALA A 219 -15.86 -0.92 26.74
N ALA A 220 -14.77 -1.06 25.96
CA ALA A 220 -14.34 -0.08 24.97
C ALA A 220 -15.15 -0.11 23.65
N LYS A 221 -16.15 -0.99 23.53
CA LYS A 221 -16.91 -1.26 22.30
C LYS A 221 -16.02 -1.67 21.11
N TRP A 222 -14.87 -2.27 21.39
CA TRP A 222 -13.85 -2.66 20.42
C TRP A 222 -13.80 -4.19 20.25
N GLY A 223 -14.96 -4.79 20.00
CA GLY A 223 -15.14 -6.24 19.94
C GLY A 223 -15.39 -6.88 21.29
N GLU A 224 -15.58 -8.19 21.30
CA GLU A 224 -15.84 -8.96 22.50
C GLU A 224 -14.57 -9.19 23.32
N ASN A 225 -14.72 -9.38 24.64
CA ASN A 225 -13.61 -9.85 25.47
C ASN A 225 -13.12 -11.22 24.98
N THR A 226 -11.87 -11.56 25.29
CA THR A 226 -11.33 -12.88 24.94
C THR A 226 -12.12 -13.95 25.71
N ILE A 227 -12.75 -14.90 25.02
CA ILE A 227 -13.68 -15.86 25.63
C ILE A 227 -12.95 -16.80 26.60
N GLU A 228 -11.68 -17.05 26.35
CA GLU A 228 -10.80 -17.88 27.18
C GLU A 228 -10.23 -17.12 28.39
N GLY A 229 -10.54 -15.83 28.53
CA GLY A 229 -10.14 -14.98 29.65
C GLY A 229 -8.99 -14.04 29.33
N ASP A 230 -8.72 -13.14 30.28
CA ASP A 230 -7.64 -12.16 30.18
C ASP A 230 -6.27 -12.80 30.48
N LEU A 231 -5.21 -12.21 29.95
CA LEU A 231 -3.82 -12.51 30.26
C LEU A 231 -3.22 -11.36 31.08
N ASP A 232 -2.27 -11.66 31.96
CA ASP A 232 -1.52 -10.63 32.67
C ASP A 232 -0.61 -9.84 31.70
N GLU A 233 -0.20 -8.62 32.11
CA GLU A 233 0.56 -7.71 31.26
C GLU A 233 1.94 -8.28 30.87
N GLU A 234 2.60 -9.05 31.74
CA GLU A 234 3.89 -9.67 31.43
C GLU A 234 3.74 -10.70 30.32
N THR A 235 2.68 -11.50 30.37
CA THR A 235 2.33 -12.46 29.33
C THR A 235 1.94 -11.76 28.03
N LEU A 236 1.14 -10.69 28.08
CA LEU A 236 0.79 -9.89 26.89
C LEU A 236 2.04 -9.31 26.21
N LEU A 237 3.00 -8.80 26.99
CA LEU A 237 4.28 -8.30 26.49
C LEU A 237 5.11 -9.40 25.83
N LYS A 238 5.20 -10.58 26.45
CA LYS A 238 5.93 -11.74 25.88
C LYS A 238 5.26 -12.29 24.61
N ASN A 239 3.94 -12.12 24.48
CA ASN A 239 3.15 -12.60 23.36
C ASN A 239 3.00 -11.56 22.23
N ARG A 240 3.87 -10.55 22.15
CA ARG A 240 3.87 -9.60 21.04
C ARG A 240 5.27 -9.17 20.58
N ASN A 241 5.40 -8.95 19.27
CA ASN A 241 6.48 -8.18 18.66
C ASN A 241 5.93 -6.80 18.28
N ASP A 242 6.47 -5.74 18.89
CA ASP A 242 5.93 -4.39 18.72
C ASP A 242 6.54 -3.69 17.52
N GLN A 243 5.74 -3.52 16.46
CA GLN A 243 6.21 -2.88 15.23
C GLN A 243 6.68 -1.42 15.41
N THR A 244 6.21 -0.71 16.43
CA THR A 244 6.68 0.66 16.71
C THR A 244 8.11 0.68 17.25
N ILE A 245 8.55 -0.44 17.84
CA ILE A 245 9.90 -0.65 18.35
C ILE A 245 10.76 -1.31 17.26
N ASP A 246 10.24 -2.35 16.62
CA ASP A 246 11.00 -3.15 15.67
C ASP A 246 11.44 -2.33 14.44
N ASN A 247 10.57 -1.50 13.87
CA ASN A 247 10.92 -0.71 12.69
C ASN A 247 11.95 0.40 12.99
N VAL A 248 12.02 0.87 14.24
CA VAL A 248 13.04 1.81 14.70
C VAL A 248 14.38 1.11 14.90
N ASN A 249 14.36 -0.09 15.49
CA ASN A 249 15.58 -0.85 15.81
C ASN A 249 16.21 -1.55 14.61
N ASN A 250 15.43 -1.82 13.56
CA ASN A 250 15.90 -2.44 12.32
C ASN A 250 15.93 -1.40 11.20
N ARG A 251 17.06 -1.31 10.49
CA ARG A 251 17.32 -0.29 9.47
C ARG A 251 17.44 -0.87 8.07
N PHE A 252 18.04 -2.03 7.91
CA PHE A 252 18.42 -2.58 6.61
C PHE A 252 17.55 -3.77 6.23
N LEU A 253 17.37 -4.00 4.93
CA LEU A 253 16.50 -5.08 4.46
C LEU A 253 17.01 -6.48 4.88
N ASP A 254 18.33 -6.63 5.02
CA ASP A 254 18.99 -7.85 5.47
C ASP A 254 18.96 -8.05 6.99
N ASP A 255 18.45 -7.09 7.77
CA ASP A 255 18.14 -7.33 9.18
C ASP A 255 17.09 -8.44 9.29
N GLU A 256 17.26 -9.38 10.21
CA GLU A 256 16.40 -10.57 10.34
C GLU A 256 14.91 -10.20 10.48
N TYR A 257 14.60 -9.04 11.07
CA TYR A 257 13.22 -8.53 11.14
C TYR A 257 12.58 -8.28 9.77
N TYR A 258 13.28 -7.65 8.83
CA TYR A 258 12.75 -7.35 7.50
C TYR A 258 12.88 -8.55 6.56
N LYS A 259 14.04 -9.20 6.58
CA LYS A 259 14.35 -10.40 5.79
C LYS A 259 13.33 -11.53 6.03
N SER A 260 12.86 -11.70 7.27
CA SER A 260 11.85 -12.71 7.60
C SER A 260 10.46 -12.46 6.99
N LYS A 261 10.22 -11.27 6.41
CA LYS A 261 8.94 -10.86 5.81
C LYS A 261 8.97 -10.84 4.28
N ASP A 262 10.11 -11.13 3.69
CA ASP A 262 10.32 -11.13 2.24
C ASP A 262 9.71 -12.37 1.57
N PHE A 263 9.26 -12.20 0.33
CA PHE A 263 8.66 -13.26 -0.48
C PHE A 263 8.76 -12.90 -1.97
N ASN A 264 8.69 -13.92 -2.83
CA ASN A 264 8.80 -13.71 -4.27
C ASN A 264 7.42 -13.56 -4.91
N LEU A 265 7.14 -12.40 -5.49
CA LEU A 265 5.91 -12.16 -6.27
C LEU A 265 5.79 -13.11 -7.47
N GLU A 266 6.90 -13.51 -8.06
CA GLU A 266 6.94 -14.44 -9.20
C GLU A 266 6.37 -15.82 -8.88
N ASP A 267 6.27 -16.20 -7.60
CA ASP A 267 5.66 -17.46 -7.18
C ASP A 267 4.12 -17.46 -7.21
N ILE A 268 3.50 -16.30 -7.45
CA ILE A 268 2.04 -16.16 -7.52
C ILE A 268 1.57 -16.61 -8.90
N GLU A 269 0.88 -17.75 -8.95
CA GLU A 269 0.40 -18.35 -10.20
C GLU A 269 -1.09 -18.12 -10.47
N VAL A 270 -1.88 -17.93 -9.41
CA VAL A 270 -3.33 -17.75 -9.50
C VAL A 270 -3.68 -16.42 -10.19
N PRO A 271 -4.85 -16.31 -10.84
CA PRO A 271 -5.36 -15.06 -11.38
C PRO A 271 -5.31 -13.89 -10.38
N VAL A 272 -4.90 -12.71 -10.85
CA VAL A 272 -4.71 -11.50 -10.04
C VAL A 272 -5.48 -10.32 -10.62
N LEU A 273 -6.32 -9.67 -9.81
CA LEU A 273 -6.82 -8.32 -10.07
C LEU A 273 -6.22 -7.35 -9.05
N SER A 274 -5.11 -6.71 -9.41
CA SER A 274 -4.45 -5.70 -8.57
C SER A 274 -5.16 -4.36 -8.72
N VAL A 275 -5.70 -3.82 -7.64
CA VAL A 275 -6.39 -2.52 -7.67
C VAL A 275 -5.53 -1.46 -6.99
N ALA A 276 -4.99 -0.54 -7.78
CA ALA A 276 -4.14 0.57 -7.35
C ALA A 276 -4.94 1.87 -7.26
N ASN A 277 -4.63 2.74 -6.31
CA ASN A 277 -5.27 4.04 -6.18
C ASN A 277 -4.27 5.17 -6.41
N TRP A 278 -4.60 6.08 -7.33
CA TRP A 278 -3.76 7.25 -7.63
C TRP A 278 -3.53 8.17 -6.41
N GLY A 279 -4.44 8.15 -5.44
CA GLY A 279 -4.32 8.87 -4.16
C GLY A 279 -3.43 8.18 -3.13
N GLY A 280 -3.11 6.89 -3.32
CA GLY A 280 -2.35 6.05 -2.38
C GLY A 280 -0.84 6.30 -2.40
N ILE A 281 -0.41 7.55 -2.59
CA ILE A 281 0.97 7.99 -2.92
C ILE A 281 2.00 7.79 -1.80
N LEU A 282 1.63 7.18 -0.68
CA LEU A 282 2.45 7.03 0.53
C LEU A 282 2.37 5.64 1.18
N LEU A 283 1.62 4.70 0.59
CA LEU A 283 1.52 3.34 1.10
C LEU A 283 1.33 2.31 -0.03
N HIS A 284 0.13 2.21 -0.59
CA HIS A 284 -0.24 1.03 -1.39
C HIS A 284 0.01 1.15 -2.90
N LEU A 285 0.03 2.37 -3.46
CA LEU A 285 0.09 2.58 -4.91
C LEU A 285 1.28 1.86 -5.55
N ARG A 286 2.48 2.05 -5.00
CA ARG A 286 3.69 1.38 -5.48
C ARG A 286 3.58 -0.14 -5.41
N GLY A 287 3.05 -0.65 -4.30
CA GLY A 287 2.89 -2.09 -4.08
C GLY A 287 1.96 -2.75 -5.08
N ASN A 288 0.79 -2.17 -5.36
CA ASN A 288 -0.13 -2.74 -6.34
C ASN A 288 0.43 -2.75 -7.77
N VAL A 289 1.11 -1.67 -8.17
CA VAL A 289 1.75 -1.58 -9.49
C VAL A 289 2.86 -2.63 -9.61
N ASN A 290 3.73 -2.73 -8.60
CA ASN A 290 4.81 -3.72 -8.58
C ASN A 290 4.27 -5.15 -8.47
N GLY A 291 3.19 -5.38 -7.71
CA GLY A 291 2.50 -6.66 -7.63
C GLY A 291 2.02 -7.14 -8.99
N TYR A 292 1.40 -6.26 -9.79
CA TYR A 292 1.06 -6.58 -11.17
C TYR A 292 2.31 -6.85 -12.03
N MET A 293 3.32 -5.99 -11.98
CA MET A 293 4.51 -6.13 -12.82
C MET A 293 5.23 -7.47 -12.57
N TRP A 294 5.37 -7.87 -11.30
CA TRP A 294 6.22 -8.98 -10.89
C TRP A 294 5.49 -10.27 -10.52
N ALA A 295 4.15 -10.27 -10.39
CA ALA A 295 3.43 -11.52 -10.19
C ALA A 295 3.65 -12.50 -11.36
N GLY A 296 3.92 -13.77 -11.05
CA GLY A 296 4.14 -14.84 -12.05
C GLY A 296 2.89 -15.24 -12.84
N SER A 297 1.72 -14.79 -12.37
CA SER A 297 0.41 -15.11 -12.90
C SER A 297 0.30 -14.78 -14.39
N LYS A 298 -0.27 -15.72 -15.15
CA LYS A 298 -0.53 -15.53 -16.59
C LYS A 298 -1.79 -14.71 -16.85
N LEU A 299 -2.67 -14.59 -15.85
CA LEU A 299 -3.92 -13.83 -15.90
C LEU A 299 -3.87 -12.78 -14.81
N LYS A 300 -3.21 -11.66 -15.11
CA LYS A 300 -3.05 -10.55 -14.18
C LYS A 300 -3.55 -9.25 -14.79
N TYR A 301 -4.23 -8.47 -13.97
CA TYR A 301 -4.90 -7.23 -14.34
C TYR A 301 -4.54 -6.14 -13.35
N LEU A 302 -4.27 -4.94 -13.84
CA LEU A 302 -4.01 -3.73 -13.07
C LEU A 302 -5.15 -2.74 -13.30
N ARG A 303 -5.88 -2.43 -12.25
CA ARG A 303 -6.98 -1.46 -12.29
C ARG A 303 -6.63 -0.27 -11.42
N PHE A 304 -6.58 0.91 -12.01
CA PHE A 304 -6.46 2.15 -11.26
C PHE A 304 -7.84 2.72 -10.91
N ILE A 305 -7.91 3.26 -9.70
CA ILE A 305 -9.06 3.97 -9.15
C ILE A 305 -8.63 5.32 -8.57
N THR A 306 -9.62 6.13 -8.21
CA THR A 306 -9.48 7.36 -7.42
C THR A 306 -10.44 7.29 -6.24
N GLY A 307 -10.32 8.25 -5.32
CA GLY A 307 -11.14 8.34 -4.12
C GLY A 307 -10.38 7.94 -2.87
N ARG A 308 -11.08 7.96 -1.73
CA ARG A 308 -10.49 7.53 -0.44
C ARG A 308 -10.10 6.05 -0.48
N HIS A 309 -9.25 5.64 0.44
CA HIS A 309 -8.77 4.27 0.56
C HIS A 309 -9.87 3.21 0.73
N ASP A 310 -10.97 3.57 1.37
CA ASP A 310 -12.00 2.65 1.88
C ASP A 310 -13.26 2.58 1.00
N LEU A 311 -13.78 3.73 0.58
CA LEU A 311 -15.09 3.82 -0.07
C LEU A 311 -15.18 3.17 -1.46
N PRO A 312 -14.19 3.32 -2.37
CA PRO A 312 -14.26 2.78 -3.72
C PRO A 312 -14.46 1.27 -3.76
N PHE A 313 -13.95 0.54 -2.77
CA PHE A 313 -14.17 -0.89 -2.63
C PHE A 313 -15.66 -1.28 -2.56
N TYR A 314 -16.52 -0.40 -2.05
CA TYR A 314 -17.96 -0.63 -1.89
C TYR A 314 -18.80 0.09 -2.96
N TYR A 315 -18.18 0.81 -3.90
CA TYR A 315 -18.93 1.44 -4.99
C TYR A 315 -19.51 0.37 -5.91
N LYS A 316 -20.77 0.55 -6.29
CA LYS A 316 -21.51 -0.45 -7.08
C LYS A 316 -20.75 -0.91 -8.32
N LYS A 317 -20.19 0.03 -9.10
CA LYS A 317 -19.42 -0.30 -10.31
C LYS A 317 -18.19 -1.15 -10.00
N GLU A 318 -17.53 -0.89 -8.89
CA GLU A 318 -16.31 -1.58 -8.47
C GLU A 318 -16.60 -2.97 -7.90
N VAL A 319 -17.67 -3.11 -7.12
CA VAL A 319 -18.15 -4.40 -6.62
C VAL A 319 -18.60 -5.31 -7.78
N GLU A 320 -19.22 -4.77 -8.83
CA GLU A 320 -19.54 -5.55 -10.03
C GLU A 320 -18.28 -6.04 -10.76
N ILE A 321 -17.18 -5.27 -10.78
CA ILE A 321 -15.90 -5.73 -11.32
C ILE A 321 -15.29 -6.82 -10.45
N GLN A 322 -15.26 -6.64 -9.12
CA GLN A 322 -14.79 -7.67 -8.18
C GLN A 322 -15.56 -8.98 -8.38
N LYS A 323 -16.90 -8.89 -8.42
CA LYS A 323 -17.78 -10.04 -8.61
C LYS A 323 -17.60 -10.69 -9.98
N SER A 324 -17.48 -9.91 -11.05
CA SER A 324 -17.25 -10.42 -12.41
C SER A 324 -15.96 -11.23 -12.49
N PHE A 325 -14.87 -10.73 -11.91
CA PHE A 325 -13.60 -11.44 -11.84
C PHE A 325 -13.70 -12.70 -10.98
N LEU A 326 -14.31 -12.62 -9.79
CA LEU A 326 -14.48 -13.78 -8.91
C LEU A 326 -15.38 -14.85 -9.54
N ASP A 327 -16.51 -14.47 -10.16
CA ASP A 327 -17.42 -15.42 -10.81
C ASP A 327 -16.70 -16.21 -11.92
N ALA A 328 -15.83 -15.55 -12.70
CA ALA A 328 -15.05 -16.21 -13.74
C ALA A 328 -14.17 -17.36 -13.20
N PHE A 329 -13.45 -17.15 -12.10
CA PHE A 329 -12.48 -18.12 -11.61
C PHE A 329 -13.04 -19.06 -10.54
N LEU A 330 -13.98 -18.58 -9.72
CA LEU A 330 -14.51 -19.33 -8.59
C LEU A 330 -15.81 -20.07 -8.93
N LYS A 331 -16.57 -19.63 -9.94
CA LYS A 331 -17.82 -20.27 -10.38
C LYS A 331 -17.79 -20.80 -11.81
N ASP A 332 -16.70 -20.57 -12.54
CA ASP A 332 -16.61 -20.87 -13.98
C ASP A 332 -17.69 -20.11 -14.80
N ASP A 333 -18.16 -18.95 -14.32
CA ASP A 333 -19.12 -18.07 -15.00
C ASP A 333 -18.40 -16.83 -15.55
N ASP A 334 -17.63 -17.01 -16.61
CA ASP A 334 -16.80 -15.95 -17.21
C ASP A 334 -17.49 -15.22 -18.37
N LYS A 335 -18.35 -14.25 -18.03
CA LYS A 335 -19.12 -13.46 -19.03
C LYS A 335 -18.28 -12.46 -19.80
N ILE A 336 -17.18 -12.01 -19.23
CA ILE A 336 -16.34 -10.92 -19.77
C ILE A 336 -15.11 -11.48 -20.51
N GLY A 337 -14.67 -12.67 -20.13
CA GLY A 337 -13.50 -13.35 -20.71
C GLY A 337 -12.22 -13.15 -19.90
N TRP A 338 -12.31 -12.99 -18.58
CA TRP A 338 -11.14 -12.88 -17.68
C TRP A 338 -10.22 -14.11 -17.77
N SER A 339 -10.78 -15.28 -18.02
CA SER A 339 -10.03 -16.55 -18.14
C SER A 339 -9.38 -16.72 -19.52
N ILE A 340 -9.66 -15.82 -20.48
CA ILE A 340 -9.19 -15.91 -21.86
C ILE A 340 -8.06 -14.88 -22.05
N PRO A 341 -6.80 -15.31 -22.24
CA PRO A 341 -5.67 -14.40 -22.46
C PRO A 341 -5.94 -13.41 -23.60
N GLY A 342 -5.73 -12.13 -23.33
CA GLY A 342 -5.91 -11.04 -24.30
C GLY A 342 -7.36 -10.62 -24.57
N LYS A 343 -8.36 -11.28 -23.97
CA LYS A 343 -9.78 -10.91 -24.15
C LYS A 343 -10.17 -9.68 -23.34
N VAL A 344 -9.63 -9.55 -22.13
CA VAL A 344 -9.77 -8.37 -21.27
C VAL A 344 -8.45 -7.62 -21.27
N SER A 345 -8.50 -6.30 -21.41
CA SER A 345 -7.32 -5.45 -21.31
C SER A 345 -6.67 -5.62 -19.93
N PRO A 346 -5.37 -5.93 -19.87
CA PRO A 346 -4.68 -6.16 -18.61
C PRO A 346 -4.50 -4.88 -17.78
N VAL A 347 -4.70 -3.69 -18.36
CA VAL A 347 -4.53 -2.43 -17.65
C VAL A 347 -5.75 -1.53 -17.87
N SER A 348 -6.35 -1.04 -16.79
CA SER A 348 -7.50 -0.13 -16.81
C SER A 348 -7.18 1.11 -15.96
N LEU A 349 -7.05 2.28 -16.59
CA LEU A 349 -6.62 3.52 -15.96
C LEU A 349 -7.78 4.48 -15.73
N ILE A 350 -7.67 5.34 -14.71
CA ILE A 350 -8.44 6.59 -14.63
C ILE A 350 -7.53 7.74 -15.04
N LEU A 351 -7.96 8.56 -15.99
CA LEU A 351 -7.25 9.74 -16.49
C LEU A 351 -7.65 10.98 -15.69
N ARG A 352 -6.74 11.45 -14.84
CA ARG A 352 -6.91 12.66 -14.02
C ARG A 352 -6.72 13.91 -14.88
N LYS A 353 -7.79 14.34 -15.54
CA LYS A 353 -7.87 15.54 -16.38
C LYS A 353 -8.76 16.59 -15.75
N GLY A 354 -8.26 17.83 -15.68
CA GLY A 354 -8.96 18.97 -15.09
C GLY A 354 -9.00 18.93 -13.56
N ASP A 355 -9.58 19.96 -12.97
CA ASP A 355 -9.78 20.08 -11.52
C ASP A 355 -11.22 19.68 -11.15
N VAL A 356 -11.37 18.50 -10.55
CA VAL A 356 -12.65 18.02 -10.01
C VAL A 356 -12.73 18.15 -8.47
N GLY A 357 -11.71 18.78 -7.86
CA GLY A 357 -11.50 18.81 -6.42
C GLY A 357 -11.04 17.47 -5.84
N TYR A 358 -11.10 17.37 -4.52
CA TYR A 358 -10.71 16.19 -3.75
C TYR A 358 -11.82 15.81 -2.75
N ASN A 359 -11.82 14.54 -2.34
CA ASN A 359 -12.80 13.94 -1.43
C ASN A 359 -14.25 14.15 -1.89
N ASN A 360 -14.48 14.06 -3.20
CA ASN A 360 -15.79 14.19 -3.83
C ASN A 360 -15.99 13.06 -4.85
N ALA A 361 -16.58 11.96 -4.38
CA ALA A 361 -16.79 10.77 -5.19
C ALA A 361 -17.64 11.03 -6.44
N GLU A 362 -18.61 11.95 -6.38
CA GLU A 362 -19.45 12.31 -7.52
C GLU A 362 -18.64 13.06 -8.58
N ALA A 363 -17.85 14.05 -8.17
CA ALA A 363 -17.02 14.82 -9.08
C ALA A 363 -15.92 13.98 -9.73
N GLU A 364 -15.33 13.04 -9.00
CA GLU A 364 -14.31 12.12 -9.51
C GLU A 364 -14.84 11.17 -10.61
N THR A 365 -16.17 10.97 -10.72
CA THR A 365 -16.75 10.20 -11.82
C THR A 365 -16.58 10.86 -13.20
N LYS A 366 -16.22 12.15 -13.24
CA LYS A 366 -15.92 12.88 -14.47
C LYS A 366 -14.59 12.48 -15.09
N TYR A 367 -13.69 11.86 -14.32
CA TYR A 367 -12.46 11.33 -14.88
C TYR A 367 -12.76 10.17 -15.83
N GLU A 368 -12.13 10.19 -17.00
CA GLU A 368 -12.32 9.17 -18.02
C GLU A 368 -11.58 7.89 -17.64
N ARG A 369 -12.21 6.73 -17.91
CA ARG A 369 -11.56 5.43 -17.81
C ARG A 369 -11.03 5.00 -19.17
N ARG A 370 -9.76 4.58 -19.24
CA ARG A 370 -9.11 4.10 -20.46
C ARG A 370 -8.49 2.72 -20.26
N GLU A 371 -8.73 1.84 -21.21
CA GLU A 371 -8.19 0.48 -21.24
C GLU A 371 -6.89 0.42 -22.07
N GLU A 372 -5.93 -0.38 -21.62
CA GLU A 372 -4.56 -0.47 -22.13
C GLU A 372 -4.05 -1.92 -22.14
N THR A 373 -3.16 -2.23 -23.08
CA THR A 373 -2.65 -3.60 -23.29
C THR A 373 -1.42 -3.95 -22.46
N GLU A 374 -0.75 -2.96 -21.85
CA GLU A 374 0.47 -3.18 -21.07
C GLU A 374 0.73 -2.04 -20.08
N TRP A 375 1.57 -2.33 -19.07
CA TRP A 375 2.13 -1.34 -18.14
C TRP A 375 3.64 -1.58 -17.99
N PRO A 376 4.50 -0.54 -18.13
CA PRO A 376 4.18 0.83 -18.54
C PRO A 376 3.48 0.92 -19.89
N LEU A 377 2.86 2.06 -20.19
CA LEU A 377 2.03 2.17 -21.40
C LEU A 377 2.87 2.10 -22.67
N ALA A 378 2.32 1.46 -23.70
CA ALA A 378 2.95 1.37 -25.01
C ALA A 378 3.30 2.76 -25.56
N GLY A 379 4.52 2.92 -26.08
CA GLY A 379 4.98 4.18 -26.67
C GLY A 379 5.25 5.31 -25.67
N THR A 380 5.26 5.05 -24.36
CA THR A 380 5.66 6.04 -23.34
C THR A 380 7.04 6.62 -23.65
N GLN A 381 7.12 7.95 -23.72
CA GLN A 381 8.34 8.72 -23.95
C GLN A 381 8.85 9.29 -22.63
N TYR A 382 9.85 8.62 -22.05
CA TYR A 382 10.56 9.10 -20.87
C TYR A 382 11.37 10.35 -21.18
N THR A 383 10.77 11.52 -20.91
CA THR A 383 11.29 12.83 -21.32
C THR A 383 11.93 13.54 -20.13
N LYS A 384 13.19 13.96 -20.31
CA LYS A 384 13.90 14.74 -19.29
C LYS A 384 13.40 16.18 -19.25
N PHE A 385 13.15 16.66 -18.05
CA PHE A 385 12.96 18.06 -17.72
C PHE A 385 14.09 18.48 -16.78
N TYR A 386 15.05 19.21 -17.33
CA TYR A 386 16.25 19.66 -16.65
C TYR A 386 15.95 20.77 -15.66
N LEU A 387 16.45 20.63 -14.44
CA LEU A 387 16.43 21.69 -13.44
C LEU A 387 17.49 22.74 -13.82
N THR A 388 17.17 24.01 -13.62
CA THR A 388 18.12 25.11 -13.82
C THR A 388 18.43 25.83 -12.51
N PRO A 389 19.59 26.50 -12.39
CA PRO A 389 19.89 27.35 -11.22
C PRO A 389 18.83 28.44 -10.96
N GLY A 390 18.17 28.88 -12.04
CA GLY A 390 17.05 29.82 -12.02
C GLY A 390 15.72 29.24 -11.49
N LYS A 391 15.73 28.02 -10.92
CA LYS A 391 14.55 27.34 -10.35
C LYS A 391 13.44 27.05 -11.37
N THR A 392 13.84 26.73 -12.60
CA THR A 392 12.92 26.31 -13.66
C THR A 392 13.15 24.85 -14.06
N LEU A 393 12.15 24.25 -14.72
CA LEU A 393 12.27 23.00 -15.46
C LEU A 393 12.27 23.30 -16.96
N SER A 394 13.29 22.83 -17.67
CA SER A 394 13.51 23.05 -19.10
C SER A 394 13.57 21.72 -19.86
N ARG A 395 13.15 21.69 -21.13
CA ARG A 395 13.36 20.51 -21.98
C ARG A 395 14.78 20.45 -22.54
N ASP A 396 15.44 21.60 -22.61
CA ASP A 396 16.83 21.71 -23.02
C ASP A 396 17.76 21.70 -21.80
N PRO A 397 18.94 21.07 -21.89
CA PRO A 397 19.92 21.11 -20.81
C PRO A 397 20.35 22.56 -20.54
N PRO A 398 20.60 22.94 -19.28
CA PRO A 398 21.01 24.30 -18.93
C PRO A 398 22.38 24.62 -19.53
N ALA A 399 22.65 25.91 -19.73
CA ALA A 399 24.00 26.36 -20.07
C ALA A 399 25.00 25.96 -18.97
N SER A 400 26.23 25.66 -19.36
CA SER A 400 27.26 25.27 -18.41
C SER A 400 27.75 26.47 -17.60
N SER A 401 27.18 26.62 -16.41
CA SER A 401 27.69 27.49 -15.35
C SER A 401 27.73 26.70 -14.05
N ALA A 402 28.89 26.74 -13.38
CA ALA A 402 29.04 26.13 -12.07
C ALA A 402 28.25 26.94 -11.03
N GLU A 403 27.09 26.43 -10.64
CA GLU A 403 26.17 27.09 -9.71
C GLU A 403 25.64 26.09 -8.67
N LYS A 404 25.15 26.62 -7.55
CA LYS A 404 24.64 25.80 -6.45
C LYS A 404 23.37 26.41 -5.90
N VAL A 405 22.34 25.57 -5.72
CA VAL A 405 21.11 25.92 -5.04
C VAL A 405 21.06 25.19 -3.70
N SER A 406 20.98 25.93 -2.60
CA SER A 406 21.01 25.39 -1.24
C SER A 406 19.67 25.57 -0.52
N TYR A 407 19.33 24.61 0.33
CA TYR A 407 18.17 24.67 1.23
C TYR A 407 18.54 24.02 2.57
N ASP A 408 17.89 24.45 3.65
CA ASP A 408 18.21 23.91 4.98
C ASP A 408 17.83 22.42 5.08
N ALA A 409 18.66 21.64 5.75
CA ALA A 409 18.36 20.25 6.09
C ALA A 409 17.30 20.15 7.20
N LEU A 410 16.87 18.93 7.53
CA LEU A 410 15.93 18.64 8.63
C LEU A 410 14.58 19.38 8.55
N GLY A 411 14.02 19.45 7.34
CA GLY A 411 12.64 19.89 7.14
C GLY A 411 11.63 18.97 7.84
N SER A 412 10.46 19.53 8.12
CA SER A 412 9.28 18.80 8.62
C SER A 412 8.00 19.38 8.04
N LEU A 413 6.89 18.65 8.15
CA LEU A 413 5.59 19.11 7.65
C LEU A 413 5.18 20.49 8.19
N LYS A 414 5.58 20.83 9.43
CA LYS A 414 5.27 22.13 10.08
C LYS A 414 6.26 23.24 9.71
N ASN A 415 7.47 22.89 9.27
CA ASN A 415 8.53 23.83 8.90
C ASN A 415 9.27 23.26 7.68
N PRO A 416 8.61 23.26 6.50
CA PRO A 416 9.18 22.65 5.31
C PRO A 416 10.40 23.45 4.86
N LYS A 417 11.47 22.74 4.51
CA LYS A 417 12.70 23.31 3.94
C LYS A 417 12.89 22.72 2.55
N LEU A 418 12.71 23.57 1.54
CA LEU A 418 12.54 23.10 0.17
C LEU A 418 12.98 24.14 -0.86
N VAL A 419 13.14 23.65 -2.09
CA VAL A 419 13.23 24.45 -3.30
C VAL A 419 12.29 23.85 -4.37
N GLN A 420 11.69 24.70 -5.18
CA GLN A 420 10.77 24.30 -6.25
C GLN A 420 11.35 24.68 -7.60
N PHE A 421 11.21 23.76 -8.57
CA PHE A 421 11.57 23.95 -9.97
C PHE A 421 10.28 23.85 -10.79
N THR A 422 9.96 24.91 -11.55
CA THR A 422 8.67 25.01 -12.26
C THR A 422 8.87 24.96 -13.77
N SER A 423 8.08 24.16 -14.47
CA SER A 423 8.09 24.13 -15.93
C SER A 423 7.57 25.43 -16.55
N ALA A 424 7.94 25.68 -17.81
CA ALA A 424 7.13 26.55 -18.64
C ALA A 424 5.68 26.01 -18.73
N PRO A 425 4.68 26.88 -18.98
CA PRO A 425 3.33 26.42 -19.32
C PRO A 425 3.39 25.42 -20.48
N PHE A 426 2.67 24.31 -20.36
CA PHE A 426 2.57 23.34 -21.44
C PHE A 426 1.83 23.96 -22.64
N GLU A 427 2.41 23.86 -23.83
CA GLU A 427 1.87 24.50 -25.05
C GLU A 427 0.63 23.78 -25.60
N GLN A 428 0.49 22.50 -25.25
CA GLN A 428 -0.60 21.62 -25.62
C GLN A 428 -0.93 20.69 -24.47
N GLU A 429 -2.11 20.07 -24.53
CA GLU A 429 -2.49 19.01 -23.61
C GLU A 429 -1.44 17.90 -23.64
N THR A 430 -0.97 17.49 -22.46
CA THR A 430 0.09 16.50 -22.32
C THR A 430 -0.24 15.51 -21.22
N GLU A 431 -0.32 14.23 -21.58
CA GLU A 431 -0.49 13.16 -20.61
C GLU A 431 0.86 12.72 -20.03
N ILE A 432 0.90 12.62 -18.71
CA ILE A 432 2.02 12.08 -17.94
C ILE A 432 1.48 10.85 -17.20
N THR A 433 1.82 9.65 -17.67
CA THR A 433 1.35 8.39 -17.08
C THR A 433 2.46 7.36 -17.02
N GLY A 434 2.84 6.93 -15.81
CA GLY A 434 3.88 5.94 -15.61
C GLY A 434 4.73 6.21 -14.38
N HIS A 435 5.91 5.59 -14.35
CA HIS A 435 6.92 5.79 -13.32
C HIS A 435 7.74 7.05 -13.56
N VAL A 436 8.12 7.75 -12.49
CA VAL A 436 8.92 8.98 -12.55
C VAL A 436 10.25 8.73 -11.84
N THR A 437 11.34 9.28 -12.37
CA THR A 437 12.65 9.24 -11.73
C THR A 437 13.28 10.61 -11.80
N ALA A 438 13.96 11.05 -10.74
CA ALA A 438 14.72 12.29 -10.74
C ALA A 438 16.20 12.01 -10.51
N HIS A 439 17.05 12.54 -11.39
CA HIS A 439 18.49 12.53 -11.25
C HIS A 439 18.97 13.85 -10.64
N LEU A 440 19.68 13.78 -9.51
CA LEU A 440 20.17 14.94 -8.77
C LEU A 440 21.65 14.78 -8.40
N ASN A 441 22.40 15.87 -8.46
CA ASN A 441 23.77 16.00 -7.99
C ASN A 441 23.76 16.77 -6.67
N VAL A 442 23.93 16.05 -5.56
CA VAL A 442 23.70 16.58 -4.22
C VAL A 442 24.92 16.54 -3.32
N SER A 443 25.06 17.53 -2.44
CA SER A 443 25.98 17.46 -1.30
C SER A 443 25.35 18.04 -0.04
N LEU A 444 26.06 17.91 1.09
CA LEU A 444 25.70 18.56 2.34
C LEU A 444 26.80 19.50 2.83
N SER A 445 26.39 20.56 3.53
CA SER A 445 27.24 21.47 4.28
C SER A 445 26.80 21.43 5.76
N PRO A 446 27.55 20.76 6.65
CA PRO A 446 27.10 20.51 8.01
C PRO A 446 27.09 21.80 8.84
N SER A 447 26.14 21.92 9.77
CA SER A 447 26.17 22.98 10.79
C SER A 447 27.02 22.57 12.01
N PRO A 448 27.39 23.50 12.92
CA PRO A 448 28.06 23.15 14.17
C PRO A 448 27.29 22.17 15.06
N SER A 449 25.96 22.08 14.90
CA SER A 449 25.11 21.12 15.62
C SER A 449 25.21 19.69 15.08
N ALA A 450 25.73 19.52 13.86
CA ALA A 450 25.94 18.20 13.28
C ALA A 450 27.25 17.60 13.82
N THR A 451 27.21 17.02 15.02
CA THR A 451 28.39 16.53 15.75
C THR A 451 28.74 15.06 15.47
N ALA A 452 27.84 14.26 14.88
CA ALA A 452 28.10 12.84 14.61
C ALA A 452 29.23 12.65 13.58
N PRO A 453 30.06 11.61 13.66
CA PRO A 453 31.08 11.36 12.64
C PRO A 453 30.45 11.04 11.27
N GLU A 454 29.40 10.22 11.27
CA GLU A 454 28.63 9.93 10.07
C GLU A 454 27.71 11.09 9.71
N LYS A 455 27.61 11.40 8.41
CA LYS A 455 26.64 12.33 7.83
C LYS A 455 25.78 11.64 6.79
N ASP A 456 24.67 12.27 6.44
CA ASP A 456 23.77 11.78 5.41
C ASP A 456 22.87 12.91 4.86
N ILE A 457 22.19 12.62 3.76
CA ILE A 457 21.22 13.51 3.12
C ILE A 457 19.94 12.71 2.93
N ASP A 458 18.83 13.26 3.42
CA ASP A 458 17.51 12.77 3.06
C ASP A 458 16.90 13.70 2.00
N ILE A 459 16.48 13.11 0.89
CA ILE A 459 15.82 13.78 -0.23
C ILE A 459 14.36 13.35 -0.25
N PHE A 460 13.48 14.35 -0.28
CA PHE A 460 12.05 14.18 -0.43
C PHE A 460 11.64 14.93 -1.71
N LEU A 461 10.95 14.24 -2.62
CA LEU A 461 10.47 14.80 -3.87
C LEU A 461 8.95 14.84 -3.87
N THR A 462 8.37 15.95 -4.31
CA THR A 462 6.94 16.09 -4.55
C THR A 462 6.71 16.62 -5.95
N LEU A 463 5.90 15.93 -6.75
CA LEU A 463 5.45 16.42 -8.05
C LEU A 463 4.09 17.10 -7.90
N ARG A 464 3.94 18.33 -8.37
CA ARG A 464 2.70 19.11 -8.25
C ARG A 464 2.17 19.49 -9.63
N HIS A 465 0.85 19.60 -9.74
CA HIS A 465 0.15 20.04 -10.93
C HIS A 465 -0.44 21.43 -10.68
N ILE A 466 -0.04 22.41 -11.49
CA ILE A 466 -0.58 23.77 -11.43
C ILE A 466 -1.48 23.97 -12.64
N SER A 467 -2.70 24.44 -12.40
CA SER A 467 -3.69 24.72 -13.43
C SER A 467 -3.25 25.89 -14.33
N PRO A 468 -3.89 26.09 -15.50
CA PRO A 468 -3.66 27.27 -16.32
C PRO A 468 -3.96 28.60 -15.62
N SER A 469 -4.79 28.59 -14.57
CA SER A 469 -5.07 29.79 -13.76
C SER A 469 -4.02 30.07 -12.69
N GLY A 470 -3.05 29.17 -12.49
CA GLY A 470 -1.98 29.32 -11.52
C GLY A 470 -2.25 28.70 -10.14
N GLU A 471 -3.36 27.98 -9.98
CA GLU A 471 -3.72 27.31 -8.72
C GLU A 471 -3.22 25.84 -8.72
N GLU A 472 -2.83 25.32 -7.56
CA GLU A 472 -2.49 23.90 -7.45
C GLU A 472 -3.74 23.02 -7.50
N ILE A 473 -3.70 21.98 -8.34
CA ILE A 473 -4.75 20.97 -8.42
C ILE A 473 -4.41 19.83 -7.46
N PHE A 474 -5.28 19.63 -6.48
CA PHE A 474 -5.17 18.55 -5.51
C PHE A 474 -6.03 17.35 -5.90
N TYR A 475 -5.61 16.18 -5.44
CA TYR A 475 -6.32 14.92 -5.63
C TYR A 475 -6.74 14.35 -4.28
N THR A 476 -7.68 13.41 -4.30
CA THR A 476 -8.09 12.68 -3.10
C THR A 476 -6.99 11.73 -2.64
N GLY A 477 -6.43 11.98 -1.46
CA GLY A 477 -5.49 11.09 -0.78
C GLY A 477 -6.18 9.97 -0.01
N THR A 478 -5.38 9.11 0.60
CA THR A 478 -5.80 7.94 1.37
C THR A 478 -6.94 8.24 2.36
N ALA A 479 -6.87 9.35 3.10
CA ALA A 479 -7.87 9.72 4.11
C ALA A 479 -8.94 10.69 3.60
N GLY A 480 -8.98 10.99 2.29
CA GLY A 480 -9.76 12.09 1.74
C GLY A 480 -9.10 13.46 1.91
N ASP A 481 -7.83 13.49 2.29
CA ASP A 481 -7.02 14.71 2.36
C ASP A 481 -6.57 15.15 0.96
N PRO A 482 -6.35 16.46 0.73
CA PRO A 482 -5.79 16.94 -0.53
C PRO A 482 -4.33 16.52 -0.64
N VAL A 483 -3.97 15.82 -1.73
CA VAL A 483 -2.60 15.38 -2.00
C VAL A 483 -2.09 15.91 -3.35
N PRO A 484 -0.76 16.09 -3.51
CA PRO A 484 -0.14 16.42 -4.79
C PRO A 484 -0.18 15.21 -5.76
N LEU A 485 0.46 15.31 -6.93
CA LEU A 485 0.41 14.24 -7.95
C LEU A 485 0.99 12.92 -7.47
N THR A 486 2.17 12.97 -6.85
CA THR A 486 2.95 11.82 -6.36
C THR A 486 4.17 12.32 -5.59
N LYS A 487 4.87 11.41 -4.91
CA LYS A 487 6.05 11.66 -4.08
C LYS A 487 7.15 10.61 -4.28
N GLY A 488 8.37 10.95 -3.87
CA GLY A 488 9.55 10.09 -3.94
C GLY A 488 10.54 10.39 -2.83
N TRP A 489 11.40 9.43 -2.50
CA TRP A 489 12.30 9.50 -1.35
C TRP A 489 13.63 8.82 -1.63
N LEU A 490 14.70 9.37 -1.07
CA LEU A 490 15.99 8.70 -1.01
C LEU A 490 16.83 9.18 0.18
N ARG A 491 17.34 8.23 0.96
CA ARG A 491 18.50 8.43 1.82
C ARG A 491 19.77 8.23 1.01
N VAL A 492 20.61 9.25 0.90
CA VAL A 492 21.77 9.26 0.00
C VAL A 492 22.82 8.24 0.40
N SER A 493 22.99 7.91 1.69
CA SER A 493 23.87 6.80 2.07
C SER A 493 23.43 5.44 1.54
N LEU A 494 22.17 5.30 1.14
CA LEU A 494 21.58 4.10 0.55
C LEU A 494 21.38 4.23 -0.96
N ARG A 495 22.12 5.13 -1.63
CA ARG A 495 21.97 5.43 -3.06
C ARG A 495 22.34 4.29 -4.02
N LYS A 496 23.09 3.28 -3.58
CA LYS A 496 23.60 2.18 -4.42
C LYS A 496 22.45 1.44 -5.13
N ILE A 497 22.44 1.55 -6.46
CA ILE A 497 21.53 0.83 -7.35
C ILE A 497 22.07 -0.58 -7.59
N ALA A 498 21.20 -1.58 -7.56
CA ALA A 498 21.55 -2.94 -7.91
C ALA A 498 21.48 -3.12 -9.43
N GLU A 499 22.52 -2.68 -10.14
CA GLU A 499 22.55 -2.55 -11.61
C GLU A 499 22.12 -3.82 -12.35
N ASN A 500 22.54 -5.00 -11.86
CA ASN A 500 22.26 -6.30 -12.47
C ASN A 500 20.99 -6.98 -11.95
N HIS A 501 20.24 -6.33 -11.06
CA HIS A 501 19.00 -6.90 -10.52
C HIS A 501 17.87 -6.81 -11.56
N PRO A 502 17.07 -7.86 -11.80
CA PRO A 502 16.03 -7.85 -12.83
C PRO A 502 14.95 -6.79 -12.60
N ARG A 503 14.75 -6.37 -11.35
CA ARG A 503 13.81 -5.28 -11.00
C ARG A 503 14.39 -3.88 -11.19
N ASN A 504 15.68 -3.74 -11.50
CA ASN A 504 16.27 -2.45 -11.82
C ASN A 504 15.88 -2.07 -13.25
N LEU A 505 15.02 -1.06 -13.38
CA LEU A 505 14.50 -0.60 -14.66
C LEU A 505 14.95 0.85 -14.90
N PRO A 506 15.15 1.28 -16.16
CA PRO A 506 15.60 2.65 -16.47
C PRO A 506 14.72 3.76 -15.88
N TYR A 507 13.45 3.46 -15.60
CA TYR A 507 12.44 4.38 -15.06
C TYR A 507 12.06 4.09 -13.61
N GLN A 508 12.64 3.06 -12.99
CA GLN A 508 12.37 2.65 -11.62
C GLN A 508 13.65 2.02 -11.04
N PRO A 509 14.56 2.83 -10.49
CA PRO A 509 15.83 2.33 -9.97
C PRO A 509 15.58 1.37 -8.79
N TYR A 510 16.21 0.20 -8.82
CA TYR A 510 16.08 -0.79 -7.75
C TYR A 510 17.29 -0.79 -6.83
N ARG A 511 17.02 -0.79 -5.52
CA ARG A 511 18.03 -0.79 -4.46
C ARG A 511 17.71 -1.89 -3.50
N GLU A 512 18.70 -2.65 -3.06
CA GLU A 512 18.52 -3.76 -2.12
C GLU A 512 18.47 -3.31 -0.65
N TYR A 513 18.96 -2.10 -0.33
CA TYR A 513 18.95 -1.52 1.02
C TYR A 513 19.59 -2.40 2.10
N ARG A 514 20.63 -3.18 1.75
CA ARG A 514 21.35 -4.00 2.72
C ARG A 514 22.37 -3.18 3.49
N SER A 515 22.77 -3.67 4.66
CA SER A 515 23.85 -3.10 5.46
C SER A 515 25.15 -2.90 4.66
N ILE A 516 25.49 -3.85 3.78
CA ILE A 516 26.66 -3.81 2.90
C ILE A 516 26.54 -2.83 1.72
N ASP A 517 25.35 -2.29 1.45
CA ASP A 517 25.11 -1.35 0.35
C ASP A 517 25.29 0.11 0.77
N VAL A 518 25.57 0.37 2.05
CA VAL A 518 25.81 1.71 2.59
C VAL A 518 27.05 2.33 1.95
N GLN A 519 26.87 3.53 1.39
CA GLN A 519 27.93 4.35 0.83
C GLN A 519 28.05 5.65 1.64
N GLU A 520 29.25 5.93 2.16
CA GLU A 520 29.50 7.12 2.96
C GLU A 520 29.10 8.42 2.24
N VAL A 521 28.64 9.40 3.02
CA VAL A 521 28.28 10.73 2.55
C VAL A 521 29.18 11.74 3.27
N ASN A 522 30.16 12.26 2.54
CA ASN A 522 31.17 13.17 3.02
C ASN A 522 30.72 14.63 2.82
N PRO A 523 30.95 15.52 3.80
CA PRO A 523 30.71 16.95 3.65
C PRO A 523 31.30 17.52 2.36
N GLU A 524 30.57 18.41 1.71
CA GLU A 524 30.95 19.11 0.48
C GLU A 524 31.25 18.22 -0.75
N THR A 525 31.13 16.89 -0.62
CA THR A 525 31.29 15.97 -1.75
C THR A 525 29.98 15.86 -2.52
N SER A 526 30.03 16.03 -3.85
CA SER A 526 28.85 15.91 -4.72
C SER A 526 28.60 14.45 -5.10
N TYR A 527 27.36 14.01 -5.00
CA TYR A 527 26.89 12.67 -5.33
C TYR A 527 25.77 12.73 -6.36
N ALA A 528 25.94 12.05 -7.49
CA ALA A 528 24.88 11.79 -8.45
C ALA A 528 23.95 10.69 -7.92
N VAL A 529 22.65 10.95 -7.86
CA VAL A 529 21.65 10.00 -7.34
C VAL A 529 20.38 9.99 -8.18
N ASP A 530 19.81 8.79 -8.39
CA ASP A 530 18.50 8.62 -9.03
C ASP A 530 17.43 8.30 -7.98
N VAL A 531 16.49 9.22 -7.76
CA VAL A 531 15.39 9.09 -6.81
C VAL A 531 14.16 8.52 -7.51
N GLU A 532 13.64 7.40 -7.01
CA GLU A 532 12.34 6.85 -7.43
C GLU A 532 11.23 7.80 -6.96
N VAL A 533 10.38 8.23 -7.89
CA VAL A 533 9.12 8.92 -7.60
C VAL A 533 8.00 7.99 -8.04
N TRP A 534 7.06 7.73 -7.12
CA TRP A 534 6.04 6.71 -7.32
C TRP A 534 5.19 6.98 -8.57
N PRO A 535 4.63 5.93 -9.20
CA PRO A 535 3.92 6.06 -10.45
C PRO A 535 2.74 7.02 -10.34
N THR A 536 2.43 7.71 -11.43
CA THR A 536 1.38 8.72 -11.46
C THR A 536 0.64 8.72 -12.80
N ASN A 537 -0.50 9.39 -12.83
CA ASN A 537 -1.24 9.75 -14.03
C ASN A 537 -1.74 11.20 -13.89
N VAL A 538 -1.59 12.02 -14.94
CA VAL A 538 -2.26 13.31 -15.07
C VAL A 538 -2.32 13.73 -16.53
N VAL A 539 -3.39 14.41 -16.92
CA VAL A 539 -3.47 15.12 -18.19
C VAL A 539 -3.32 16.62 -17.90
N VAL A 540 -2.13 17.15 -18.20
CA VAL A 540 -1.81 18.57 -18.00
C VAL A 540 -2.42 19.35 -19.15
N GLU A 541 -3.33 20.27 -18.83
CA GLU A 541 -4.00 21.12 -19.81
C GLU A 541 -3.03 22.16 -20.39
N LYS A 542 -3.35 22.69 -21.58
CA LYS A 542 -2.62 23.81 -22.17
C LYS A 542 -2.58 24.98 -21.19
N GLY A 543 -1.39 25.52 -20.93
CA GLY A 543 -1.15 26.59 -19.96
C GLY A 543 -0.87 26.09 -18.54
N GLY A 544 -1.18 24.83 -18.23
CA GLY A 544 -0.83 24.19 -16.96
C GLY A 544 0.68 23.99 -16.83
N LYS A 545 1.14 23.74 -15.60
CA LYS A 545 2.56 23.56 -15.28
C LYS A 545 2.78 22.36 -14.37
N ILE A 546 4.00 21.83 -14.42
CA ILE A 546 4.50 20.86 -13.46
C ILE A 546 5.54 21.53 -12.57
N VAL A 547 5.47 21.24 -11.27
CA VAL A 547 6.49 21.67 -10.30
C VAL A 547 7.13 20.44 -9.69
N LEU A 548 8.45 20.38 -9.73
CA LEU A 548 9.24 19.46 -8.90
C LEU A 548 9.69 20.21 -7.66
N GLU A 549 9.25 19.75 -6.50
CA GLU A 549 9.70 20.21 -5.21
C GLU A 549 10.75 19.26 -4.66
N VAL A 550 11.91 19.79 -4.28
CA VAL A 550 12.99 19.07 -3.58
C VAL A 550 13.06 19.59 -2.16
N SER A 551 12.85 18.73 -1.17
CA SER A 551 12.85 19.10 0.24
C SER A 551 13.72 18.17 1.08
N SER A 552 14.07 18.63 2.28
CA SER A 552 14.83 17.86 3.26
C SER A 552 13.95 17.16 4.29
N GLY A 553 12.63 17.11 4.06
CA GLY A 553 11.62 16.51 4.94
C GLY A 553 10.22 16.53 4.33
N ASP A 554 9.25 15.96 5.03
CA ASP A 554 7.85 15.89 4.59
C ASP A 554 7.26 17.27 4.28
N THR A 555 6.42 17.31 3.25
CA THR A 555 5.68 18.50 2.81
C THR A 555 4.20 18.16 2.65
N GLN A 556 3.36 19.14 2.27
CA GLN A 556 1.91 18.94 2.11
C GLN A 556 1.59 17.68 1.30
N GLY A 557 0.54 16.99 1.74
CA GLY A 557 0.10 15.70 1.21
C GLY A 557 0.69 14.48 1.91
N SER A 558 1.62 14.63 2.87
CA SER A 558 2.15 13.48 3.65
C SER A 558 1.16 12.93 4.70
N GLY A 559 0.16 13.70 5.14
CA GLY A 559 -0.80 13.27 6.16
C GLY A 559 -0.12 12.71 7.42
N ILE A 560 -0.45 11.47 7.79
CA ILE A 560 0.18 10.72 8.89
C ILE A 560 1.39 9.87 8.45
N PHE A 561 1.74 9.86 7.18
CA PHE A 561 2.86 9.09 6.60
C PHE A 561 4.15 9.92 6.60
N THR A 562 4.55 10.37 7.79
CA THR A 562 5.71 11.25 7.97
C THR A 562 6.94 10.51 8.48
N HIS A 563 8.09 11.10 8.21
CA HIS A 563 9.42 10.55 8.39
C HIS A 563 10.17 11.34 9.46
N GLY A 564 9.59 11.54 10.64
CA GLY A 564 10.07 12.50 11.64
C GLY A 564 10.96 11.93 12.74
N ASN A 565 11.24 10.62 12.73
CA ASN A 565 11.86 9.94 13.87
C ASN A 565 13.26 10.48 14.20
N GLU A 566 13.45 10.96 15.44
CA GLU A 566 14.70 11.58 15.88
C GLU A 566 15.89 10.61 15.94
N LYS A 567 15.66 9.30 16.12
CA LYS A 567 16.74 8.31 16.07
C LYS A 567 17.19 8.03 14.64
N ASP A 568 16.26 8.05 13.68
CA ASP A 568 16.57 7.84 12.26
C ASP A 568 17.10 9.11 11.57
N ARG A 569 16.64 10.29 12.02
CA ARG A 569 16.93 11.62 11.44
C ARG A 569 17.41 12.62 12.49
N SER A 570 18.49 12.28 13.18
CA SER A 570 18.99 13.08 14.30
C SER A 570 19.65 14.39 13.85
N VAL A 571 19.63 15.39 14.74
CA VAL A 571 20.27 16.69 14.50
C VAL A 571 21.77 16.53 14.30
N GLU A 572 22.41 15.65 15.08
CA GLU A 572 23.84 15.41 15.05
C GLU A 572 24.33 14.87 13.70
N LYS A 573 23.47 14.14 12.98
CA LYS A 573 23.80 13.53 11.68
C LYS A 573 23.43 14.41 10.49
N PHE A 574 22.30 15.11 10.54
CA PHE A 574 21.72 15.76 9.35
C PHE A 574 21.73 17.30 9.35
N ALA A 575 22.01 17.97 10.48
CA ALA A 575 21.88 19.43 10.54
C ALA A 575 22.86 20.16 9.61
N GLY A 576 22.40 21.23 8.96
CA GLY A 576 23.18 21.95 7.95
C GLY A 576 22.34 22.37 6.76
N LYS A 577 22.96 22.38 5.59
CA LYS A 577 22.32 22.65 4.31
C LYS A 577 22.50 21.49 3.34
N ASN A 578 21.46 21.19 2.59
CA ASN A 578 21.54 20.36 1.40
C ASN A 578 21.78 21.27 0.19
N ASN A 579 22.51 20.76 -0.80
CA ASN A 579 22.89 21.49 -2.00
C ASN A 579 22.54 20.69 -3.24
N ILE A 580 22.07 21.37 -4.29
CA ILE A 580 21.96 20.83 -5.65
C ILE A 580 22.98 21.57 -6.51
N HIS A 581 23.87 20.83 -7.17
CA HIS A 581 24.98 21.37 -7.97
C HIS A 581 24.66 21.35 -9.45
N PHE A 582 24.99 22.43 -10.15
CA PHE A 582 24.82 22.61 -11.59
C PHE A 582 26.18 22.91 -12.22
N GLY A 583 26.40 22.45 -13.46
CA GLY A 583 27.62 22.69 -14.22
C GLY A 583 27.96 21.53 -15.15
N ASP A 584 29.15 21.57 -15.76
CA ASP A 584 29.65 20.49 -16.62
C ASP A 584 29.66 19.15 -15.89
N GLY A 585 28.96 18.15 -16.46
CA GLY A 585 28.83 16.82 -15.89
C GLY A 585 27.90 16.72 -14.66
N GLN A 586 27.22 17.81 -14.28
CA GLN A 586 26.28 17.88 -13.15
C GLN A 586 24.88 18.30 -13.62
N GLU A 587 24.37 17.58 -14.62
CA GLU A 587 23.00 17.77 -15.08
C GLU A 587 22.03 17.24 -14.04
N ASN A 588 20.97 18.00 -13.74
CA ASN A 588 19.88 17.57 -12.87
C ASN A 588 18.61 17.54 -13.68
N PHE A 589 17.81 16.49 -13.58
CA PHE A 589 16.57 16.39 -14.33
C PHE A 589 15.54 15.50 -13.63
N VAL A 590 14.26 15.77 -13.87
CA VAL A 590 13.18 14.80 -13.64
C VAL A 590 12.76 14.22 -14.98
N THR A 591 12.67 12.90 -15.04
CA THR A 591 12.21 12.17 -16.22
C THR A 591 10.72 11.88 -16.06
N LEU A 592 9.90 12.50 -16.91
CA LEU A 592 8.45 12.36 -16.91
C LEU A 592 8.02 11.36 -18.01
N PRO A 593 7.11 10.41 -17.72
CA PRO A 593 6.60 9.44 -18.68
C PRO A 593 5.51 10.06 -19.55
N ILE A 594 5.91 10.76 -20.63
CA ILE A 594 4.98 11.42 -21.54
C ILE A 594 4.32 10.39 -22.45
N VAL A 595 2.99 10.35 -22.47
CA VAL A 595 2.23 9.47 -23.37
C VAL A 595 1.82 10.26 -24.60
N PRO A 596 2.27 9.89 -25.82
CA PRO A 596 1.86 10.58 -27.04
C PRO A 596 0.35 10.49 -27.25
N SER A 597 -0.25 11.55 -27.80
CA SER A 597 -1.65 11.52 -28.23
C SER A 597 -1.86 10.38 -29.24
N ARG A 598 -2.90 9.57 -29.04
CA ARG A 598 -3.29 8.55 -30.02
C ARG A 598 -3.72 9.26 -31.30
N SER A 599 -3.09 8.90 -32.42
CA SER A 599 -3.42 9.39 -33.77
C SER A 599 -4.80 8.97 -34.23
#